data_AF-A0A7S1EG12-F1
#
_entry.id   AF-A0A7S1EG12-F1
#
_cell.length_a   1.000
_cell.length_b   1.000
_cell.length_c   1.000
_cell.angle_alpha   90.00
_cell.angle_beta   90.00
_cell.angle_gamma   90.00
#
_symmetry.space_group_name_H-M   'P 1'
#
loop_
_entity.id
_entity.type
_entity.pdbx_description
1 polymer ?
#
loop_
_entity_poly.entity_id
_entity_poly.type
_entity_poly.pdbx_seq_one_letter_code
_entity_poly.pdbx_strand_id
1 'polypeptide(L)'
;EARNSLSRGIYVRIFRWLVAKINNSLGGGAQSAAEADSTGLPGTLATGREVNILDIFGFEFFDRNGFEQLCINFANEKLQCQFNDFMVRLEQEEYHQEGVEWVDVEISDNTECVRLLEARP
;
A
#
# COMPACT_ATOMS: atom_id res chain seq x y z
N GLU A 1 -12.48 -12.70 -27.42
CA GLU A 1 -12.30 -11.69 -26.36
C GLU A 1 -13.37 -11.74 -25.27
N ALA A 2 -14.67 -11.75 -25.61
CA ALA A 2 -15.77 -11.81 -24.64
C ALA A 2 -15.67 -12.97 -23.63
N ARG A 3 -15.32 -14.19 -24.08
CA ARG A 3 -15.10 -15.35 -23.18
C ARG A 3 -14.02 -15.10 -22.13
N ASN A 4 -12.86 -14.60 -22.56
CA ASN A 4 -11.72 -14.36 -21.67
C ASN A 4 -12.01 -13.20 -20.70
N SER A 5 -12.71 -12.17 -21.17
CA SER A 5 -13.17 -11.07 -20.32
C SER A 5 -14.16 -11.57 -19.26
N LEU A 6 -15.14 -12.38 -19.66
CA LEU A 6 -16.11 -12.98 -18.75
C LEU A 6 -15.43 -13.89 -17.72
N SER A 7 -14.50 -14.75 -18.12
CA SER A 7 -13.79 -15.63 -17.20
C SER A 7 -12.94 -14.84 -16.19
N ARG A 8 -12.20 -13.82 -16.64
CA ARG A 8 -11.42 -12.94 -15.76
C ARG A 8 -12.34 -12.18 -14.81
N GLY A 9 -13.50 -11.71 -15.30
CA GLY A 9 -14.52 -11.03 -14.50
C GLY A 9 -15.14 -11.92 -13.41
N ILE A 10 -15.48 -13.16 -13.74
CA ILE A 10 -16.00 -14.14 -12.76
C ILE A 10 -14.93 -14.43 -11.70
N TYR A 11 -13.69 -14.71 -12.11
CA TYR A 11 -12.59 -14.99 -11.19
C TYR A 11 -12.37 -13.83 -10.20
N VAL A 12 -12.30 -12.59 -10.69
CA VAL A 12 -12.12 -11.40 -9.84
C VAL A 12 -13.28 -11.25 -8.85
N ARG A 13 -14.52 -11.54 -9.25
CA ARG A 13 -15.69 -11.50 -8.35
C ARG A 13 -15.61 -12.56 -7.25
N ILE A 14 -15.21 -13.78 -7.59
CA ILE A 14 -15.03 -14.86 -6.61
C ILE A 14 -13.92 -14.51 -5.63
N PHE A 15 -12.78 -14.03 -6.10
CA PHE A 15 -11.67 -13.61 -5.24
C PHE A 15 -12.10 -12.52 -4.25
N ARG A 16 -12.80 -11.48 -4.72
CA ARG A 16 -13.33 -10.42 -3.85
C ARG A 16 -14.33 -10.95 -2.83
N TRP A 17 -15.23 -11.84 -3.25
CA TRP A 17 -16.19 -12.48 -2.34
C TRP A 17 -15.48 -13.29 -1.25
N LEU A 18 -14.42 -14.02 -1.60
CA LEU A 18 -13.62 -14.80 -0.64
C LEU A 18 -12.94 -13.89 0.38
N VAL A 19 -12.28 -12.82 -0.05
CA VAL A 19 -11.65 -11.83 0.84
C VAL A 19 -12.69 -11.23 1.79
N ALA A 20 -13.84 -10.80 1.27
CA ALA A 20 -14.92 -10.28 2.10
C ALA A 20 -15.44 -11.31 3.11
N LYS A 21 -15.57 -12.57 2.71
CA LYS A 21 -16.01 -13.66 3.60
C LYS A 21 -15.01 -13.90 4.73
N ILE A 22 -13.71 -13.94 4.43
CA ILE A 22 -12.64 -14.08 5.43
C ILE A 22 -12.64 -12.88 6.38
N ASN A 23 -12.72 -11.65 5.86
CA ASN A 23 -12.75 -10.44 6.68
C ASN A 23 -13.95 -10.42 7.63
N ASN A 24 -15.14 -10.84 7.17
CA ASN A 24 -16.32 -10.95 8.02
C ASN A 24 -16.18 -12.03 9.11
N SER A 25 -15.40 -13.09 8.86
CA SER A 25 -15.10 -14.13 9.86
C SER A 25 -14.05 -13.67 10.87
N LEU A 26 -13.06 -12.86 10.46
CA LEU A 26 -12.02 -12.31 11.33
C LEU A 26 -12.50 -11.10 12.14
N GLY A 27 -13.45 -10.31 11.61
CA GLY A 27 -13.99 -9.08 12.21
C GLY A 27 -14.86 -9.29 13.47
N GLY A 28 -15.01 -10.52 13.96
CA GLY A 28 -15.69 -10.81 15.22
C GLY A 28 -15.01 -10.24 16.46
N GLY A 29 -13.73 -9.84 16.38
CA GLY A 29 -13.01 -9.18 17.49
C GLY A 29 -13.14 -7.65 17.53
N ALA A 30 -13.46 -7.00 16.41
CA ALA A 30 -13.63 -5.53 16.34
C ALA A 30 -15.01 -5.07 16.81
N GLN A 31 -16.00 -5.97 16.83
CA GLN A 31 -17.35 -5.67 17.32
C GLN A 31 -17.42 -5.57 18.85
N SER A 32 -16.42 -6.07 19.59
CA SER A 32 -16.37 -5.97 21.06
C SER A 32 -15.91 -4.60 21.58
N ALA A 33 -15.55 -3.66 20.70
CA ALA A 33 -15.32 -2.25 21.07
C ALA A 33 -16.55 -1.36 20.81
N ALA A 34 -17.63 -1.91 20.25
CA ALA A 34 -18.84 -1.17 19.89
C ALA A 34 -19.88 -1.03 21.02
N GLU A 35 -19.56 -1.47 22.24
CA GLU A 35 -20.39 -1.28 23.44
C GLU A 35 -19.81 -0.22 24.41
N ALA A 36 -19.36 0.93 23.89
CA ALA A 36 -19.15 2.12 24.70
C ALA A 36 -19.14 3.39 23.83
N ASP A 37 -20.30 3.80 23.33
CA ASP A 37 -20.89 5.10 23.69
C ASP A 37 -22.16 5.33 22.85
N SER A 38 -23.26 5.61 23.53
CA SER A 38 -24.61 5.80 22.97
C SER A 38 -24.79 7.19 22.32
N THR A 39 -23.75 7.74 21.70
CA THR A 39 -23.78 9.07 21.08
C THR A 39 -23.61 8.91 19.57
N GLY A 40 -24.73 8.98 18.85
CA GLY A 40 -24.83 8.69 17.41
C GLY A 40 -24.13 9.70 16.48
N LEU A 41 -22.83 9.92 16.66
CA LEU A 41 -21.97 10.63 15.73
C LEU A 41 -21.26 9.62 14.81
N PRO A 42 -21.46 9.70 13.48
CA PRO A 42 -20.78 8.85 12.52
C PRO A 42 -19.34 9.35 12.37
N GLY A 43 -18.43 8.81 13.18
CA GLY A 43 -17.01 9.16 13.07
C GLY A 43 -16.10 8.61 14.15
N THR A 44 -16.62 8.08 15.25
CA THR A 44 -15.81 7.75 16.43
C THR A 44 -16.00 6.30 16.86
N LEU A 45 -15.45 5.34 16.11
CA LEU A 45 -15.39 3.92 16.51
C LEU A 45 -14.17 3.24 15.86
N ALA A 46 -12.99 3.52 16.41
CA ALA A 46 -11.80 2.65 16.38
C ALA A 46 -10.61 3.38 17.05
N THR A 47 -10.56 3.44 18.38
CA THR A 47 -9.32 3.77 19.12
C THR A 47 -8.43 2.52 19.28
N GLY A 48 -8.44 1.64 18.27
CA GLY A 48 -7.62 0.44 18.24
C GLY A 48 -6.26 0.75 17.63
N ARG A 49 -5.18 0.50 18.36
CA ARG A 49 -3.86 0.39 17.74
C ARG A 49 -3.90 -0.84 16.83
N GLU A 50 -3.59 -0.65 15.55
CA GLU A 50 -3.55 -1.73 14.58
C GLU A 50 -2.10 -2.02 14.18
N VAL A 51 -1.77 -3.30 14.06
CA VAL A 51 -0.50 -3.75 13.51
C VAL A 51 -0.80 -4.33 12.14
N ASN A 52 -0.35 -3.62 11.10
CA ASN A 52 -0.60 -3.98 9.71
C ASN A 52 0.66 -4.58 9.10
N ILE A 53 0.50 -5.68 8.36
CA ILE A 53 1.57 -6.32 7.60
C ILE A 53 1.25 -6.12 6.12
N LEU A 54 2.20 -5.56 5.39
CA LEU A 54 2.12 -5.40 3.94
C LEU A 54 2.98 -6.49 3.29
N ASP A 55 2.33 -7.43 2.60
CA ASP A 55 2.96 -8.45 1.77
C ASP A 55 2.66 -8.13 0.30
N ILE A 56 3.72 -7.91 -0.49
CA ILE A 56 3.63 -7.47 -1.88
C ILE A 56 4.63 -8.25 -2.74
N PHE A 57 4.33 -8.36 -4.04
CA PHE A 57 5.25 -8.96 -5.01
C PHE A 57 6.52 -8.11 -5.17
N GLY A 58 7.68 -8.77 -5.16
CA GLY A 58 8.96 -8.14 -5.48
C GLY A 58 9.09 -7.77 -6.97
N PHE A 59 10.15 -7.04 -7.30
CA PHE A 59 10.44 -6.61 -8.67
C PHE A 59 10.64 -7.83 -9.61
N GLU A 60 10.04 -7.77 -10.80
CA GLU A 60 10.10 -8.83 -11.81
C GLU A 60 10.89 -8.38 -13.04
N PHE A 61 11.78 -9.23 -13.54
CA PHE A 61 12.51 -8.99 -14.78
C PHE A 61 12.62 -10.29 -15.59
N PHE A 62 11.90 -10.34 -16.71
CA PHE A 62 11.91 -11.46 -17.65
C PHE A 62 12.40 -11.03 -19.04
N ASP A 63 12.72 -12.00 -19.89
CA ASP A 63 13.10 -11.77 -21.30
C ASP A 63 12.02 -11.00 -22.09
N ARG A 64 10.75 -11.20 -21.74
CA ARG A 64 9.62 -10.45 -22.26
C ARG A 64 8.69 -10.05 -21.12
N ASN A 65 8.61 -8.77 -20.84
CA ASN A 65 7.75 -8.21 -19.79
C ASN A 65 6.39 -7.78 -20.39
N GLY A 66 5.30 -8.23 -19.77
CA GLY A 66 3.94 -7.85 -20.13
C GLY A 66 3.46 -6.61 -19.37
N PHE A 67 2.19 -6.27 -19.57
CA PHE A 67 1.54 -5.21 -18.81
C PHE A 67 1.47 -5.54 -17.31
N GLU A 68 1.31 -6.83 -16.97
CA GLU A 68 1.32 -7.31 -15.60
C GLU A 68 2.64 -6.98 -14.87
N GLN A 69 3.79 -7.24 -15.50
CA GLN A 69 5.11 -6.88 -14.93
C GLN A 69 5.25 -5.37 -14.77
N LEU A 70 4.77 -4.58 -15.72
CA LEU A 70 4.77 -3.12 -15.59
C LEU A 70 3.99 -2.66 -14.35
N CYS A 71 2.79 -3.22 -14.10
CA CYS A 71 2.02 -2.91 -12.90
C CYS A 71 2.75 -3.29 -11.61
N ILE A 72 3.39 -4.48 -11.57
CA ILE A 72 4.14 -4.97 -10.41
C ILE A 72 5.35 -4.07 -10.14
N ASN A 73 6.15 -3.79 -11.16
CA ASN A 73 7.36 -2.98 -11.02
C ASN A 73 7.03 -1.53 -10.70
N PHE A 74 5.97 -0.97 -11.28
CA PHE A 74 5.51 0.38 -10.94
C PHE A 74 5.04 0.49 -9.48
N ALA A 75 4.34 -0.53 -8.97
CA ALA A 75 3.98 -0.56 -7.55
C ALA A 75 5.23 -0.58 -6.65
N ASN A 76 6.26 -1.36 -7.02
CA ASN A 76 7.55 -1.38 -6.32
C ASN A 76 8.26 -0.02 -6.38
N GLU A 77 8.34 0.63 -7.53
CA GLU A 77 8.94 1.97 -7.68
C GLU A 77 8.24 3.01 -6.81
N LYS A 78 6.90 2.96 -6.75
CA LYS A 78 6.14 3.83 -5.84
C LYS A 78 6.45 3.60 -4.36
N LEU A 79 6.55 2.35 -3.95
CA LEU A 79 6.89 2.02 -2.57
C LEU A 79 8.32 2.44 -2.24
N GLN A 80 9.25 2.29 -3.17
CA GLN A 80 10.63 2.77 -3.01
C GLN A 80 10.68 4.30 -2.89
N CYS A 81 9.89 5.02 -3.69
CA CYS A 81 9.79 6.48 -3.60
C CYS A 81 9.27 6.92 -2.22
N GLN A 82 8.20 6.27 -1.73
CA GLN A 82 7.66 6.54 -0.39
C GLN A 82 8.65 6.19 0.73
N PHE A 83 9.39 5.08 0.59
CA PHE A 83 10.42 4.68 1.53
C PHE A 83 11.55 5.71 1.59
N ASN A 84 12.04 6.16 0.45
CA ASN A 84 13.08 7.18 0.34
C ASN A 84 12.65 8.51 1.01
N ASP A 85 11.40 8.93 0.81
CA ASP A 85 10.85 10.14 1.42
C ASP A 85 10.70 10.00 2.94
N PHE A 86 10.07 8.92 3.40
CA PHE A 86 9.65 8.80 4.79
C PHE A 86 10.74 8.27 5.72
N MET A 87 11.54 7.31 5.28
CA MET A 87 12.58 6.72 6.12
C MET A 87 13.88 7.48 6.04
N VAL A 88 14.26 8.00 4.86
CA VAL A 88 15.57 8.67 4.73
C VAL A 88 15.42 10.17 4.87
N ARG A 89 14.69 10.84 3.96
CA ARG A 89 14.66 12.31 3.94
C ARG A 89 14.09 12.91 5.23
N LEU A 90 13.00 12.35 5.74
CA LEU A 90 12.37 12.83 6.97
C LEU A 90 13.25 12.60 8.20
N GLU A 91 13.90 11.44 8.31
CA GLU A 91 14.75 11.11 9.45
C GLU A 91 16.00 12.01 9.47
N GLN A 92 16.63 12.26 8.32
CA GLN A 92 17.76 13.20 8.26
C GLN A 92 17.37 14.63 8.65
N GLU A 93 16.19 15.08 8.22
CA GLU A 93 15.66 16.39 8.59
C GLU A 93 15.40 16.49 10.10
N GLU A 94 14.89 15.43 10.72
CA GLU A 94 14.69 15.35 12.18
C GLU A 94 16.02 15.43 12.94
N TYR A 95 17.05 14.67 12.53
CA TYR A 95 18.38 14.75 13.14
C TYR A 95 19.00 16.15 13.03
N HIS A 96 18.85 16.81 11.88
CA HIS A 96 19.33 18.18 11.69
C HIS A 96 18.57 19.18 12.57
N GLN A 97 17.25 19.02 12.75
CA GLN A 97 16.44 19.87 13.61
C GLN A 97 16.78 19.69 15.10
N GLU A 98 17.10 18.47 15.52
CA GLU A 98 17.51 18.17 16.90
C GLU A 98 18.98 18.54 17.19
N GLY A 99 19.73 18.95 16.17
CA GLY A 99 21.14 19.33 16.31
C GLY A 99 22.06 18.14 16.62
N VAL A 100 21.65 16.94 16.23
CA VAL A 100 22.43 15.70 16.39
C VAL A 100 23.43 15.60 15.25
N GLU A 101 24.66 15.19 15.55
CA GLU A 101 25.68 14.95 14.52
C GLU A 101 25.23 13.79 13.61
N TRP A 102 24.98 14.11 12.35
CA TRP A 102 24.50 13.17 11.35
C TRP A 102 25.41 13.16 10.12
N VAL A 103 25.53 12.00 9.47
CA VAL A 103 26.23 11.85 8.19
C VAL A 103 25.19 11.62 7.11
N ASP A 104 25.03 12.60 6.21
CA ASP A 104 24.08 12.51 5.11
C ASP A 104 24.31 11.26 4.27
N VAL A 105 23.23 10.51 4.06
CA VAL A 105 23.17 9.33 3.21
C VAL A 105 22.69 9.76 1.83
N GLU A 106 23.54 9.56 0.81
CA GLU A 106 23.17 9.80 -0.57
C GLU A 106 22.26 8.66 -1.08
N ILE A 107 21.03 8.99 -1.46
CA ILE A 107 20.04 8.03 -1.95
C ILE A 107 19.74 8.21 -3.43
N SER A 108 19.49 7.09 -4.11
CA SER A 108 19.03 7.10 -5.50
C SER A 108 17.57 7.57 -5.57
N ASP A 109 17.36 8.75 -6.14
CA ASP A 109 16.02 9.31 -6.33
C ASP A 109 15.33 8.69 -7.55
N ASN A 110 14.23 7.99 -7.33
CA ASN A 110 13.41 7.38 -8.38
C ASN A 110 12.14 8.19 -8.70
N THR A 111 12.00 9.41 -8.13
CA THR A 111 10.82 10.27 -8.30
C THR A 111 10.51 10.54 -9.78
N GLU A 112 11.52 10.74 -10.63
CA GLU A 112 11.31 10.98 -12.06
C GLU A 112 10.71 9.75 -12.77
N CYS A 113 11.15 8.55 -12.42
CA CYS A 113 10.61 7.30 -12.96
C CYS A 113 9.13 7.14 -12.61
N VAL A 114 8.76 7.40 -11.35
CA VAL A 114 7.36 7.35 -10.90
C VAL A 114 6.52 8.40 -11.63
N ARG A 115 7.00 9.65 -11.72
CA ARG A 115 6.28 10.74 -12.40
C ARG A 115 6.05 10.46 -13.88
N LEU A 116 7.00 9.83 -14.56
CA LEU A 116 6.85 9.45 -15.98
C LEU A 116 5.63 8.56 -16.20
N LEU A 117 5.35 7.64 -15.27
CA LEU A 117 4.23 6.69 -15.36
C LEU A 117 2.92 7.26 -14.81
N GLU A 118 2.97 8.26 -13.92
CA GLU A 118 1.79 8.94 -13.35
C GLU A 118 1.30 10.14 -14.15
N ALA A 119 2.16 10.72 -14.99
CA ALA A 119 1.81 11.89 -15.76
C ALA A 119 0.52 11.65 -16.56
N ARG A 120 -0.42 12.60 -16.47
CA ARG A 120 -1.63 12.53 -17.30
C ARG A 120 -1.22 12.65 -18.78
N PRO A 121 -1.87 11.90 -19.68
CA PRO A 121 -1.65 12.03 -21.12
C PRO A 121 -2.00 13.43 -21.63
#